data_AF-A0AA43BXY9-F1
#
_entry.id   AF-A0AA43BXY9-F1
#
_cell.length_a   1.000
_cell.length_b   1.000
_cell.length_c   1.000
_cell.angle_alpha   90.00
_cell.angle_beta   90.00
_cell.angle_gamma   90.00
#
_symmetry.space_group_name_H-M   'P 1'
#
loop_
_entity.id
_entity.type
_entity.pdbx_description
1 polymer ?
#
loop_
_entity_poly.entity_id
_entity_poly.type
_entity_poly.pdbx_seq_one_letter_code
_entity_poly.pdbx_strand_id
1 'polypeptide(L)'
;MVRSRTRRNGLAWIGFAAAVVWGIAACSEPAPSDQAEDTTPQPGVSDVVLASAMVGLPAGTAPADLPDPESEGATILTKYCATACHGAPSPGAHSATDWPVVLRRMWLRTEGLSTTYGVPVPDVRERVLILNYVLGNALEVSNTALPARPGRELFTSTCSRCHELPDPRQHTANDWAAVVIRMRQHMVQMLRQSPPQSQVQEIILYLEQVSRGAS
;
A
#
# COMPACT_ATOMS: atom_id res chain seq x y z
N MET A 1 -18.81 -31.43 -46.58
CA MET A 1 -20.06 -32.03 -46.05
C MET A 1 -20.31 -33.36 -46.77
N VAL A 2 -20.88 -34.33 -46.05
CA VAL A 2 -21.32 -35.70 -46.47
C VAL A 2 -20.33 -36.87 -46.25
N ARG A 3 -20.57 -37.54 -45.10
CA ARG A 3 -20.65 -38.99 -44.77
C ARG A 3 -19.68 -40.01 -45.41
N SER A 4 -19.03 -40.77 -44.53
CA SER A 4 -18.84 -42.23 -44.67
C SER A 4 -18.80 -42.89 -43.27
N ARG A 5 -19.81 -43.73 -42.98
CA ARG A 5 -19.79 -45.21 -42.83
C ARG A 5 -19.43 -45.74 -41.43
N THR A 6 -20.51 -46.05 -40.72
CA THR A 6 -20.77 -47.26 -39.92
C THR A 6 -19.73 -48.39 -39.92
N ARG A 7 -19.46 -48.93 -38.72
CA ARG A 7 -19.53 -50.37 -38.43
C ARG A 7 -19.72 -50.65 -36.93
N ARG A 8 -20.70 -51.53 -36.64
CA ARG A 8 -20.96 -52.20 -35.35
C ARG A 8 -19.91 -53.29 -35.11
N ASN A 9 -19.65 -53.58 -33.84
CA ASN A 9 -19.39 -54.89 -33.22
C ASN A 9 -19.30 -54.59 -31.69
N GLY A 10 -19.97 -55.23 -30.74
CA GLY A 10 -20.48 -56.60 -30.67
C GLY A 10 -19.58 -57.42 -29.74
N LEU A 11 -20.19 -58.05 -28.73
CA LEU A 11 -19.65 -58.94 -27.66
C LEU A 11 -19.17 -58.24 -26.37
N ALA A 12 -19.89 -58.33 -25.24
CA ALA A 12 -20.29 -59.48 -24.41
C ALA A 12 -19.18 -59.91 -23.42
N TRP A 13 -19.32 -59.51 -22.15
CA TRP A 13 -18.68 -60.13 -20.99
C TRP A 13 -19.67 -60.01 -19.81
N ILE A 14 -20.41 -61.08 -19.52
CA ILE A 14 -20.15 -62.06 -18.44
C ILE A 14 -20.26 -61.42 -17.05
N GLY A 15 -21.35 -61.77 -16.37
CA GLY A 15 -21.56 -61.45 -14.97
C GLY A 15 -20.56 -62.17 -14.07
N PHE A 16 -20.13 -61.45 -13.03
CA PHE A 16 -19.55 -62.04 -11.83
C PHE A 16 -20.27 -61.44 -10.64
N ALA A 17 -21.07 -62.27 -9.97
CA ALA A 17 -21.55 -62.01 -8.63
C ALA A 17 -20.34 -62.04 -7.69
N ALA A 18 -19.92 -60.87 -7.21
CA ALA A 18 -18.95 -60.78 -6.14
C ALA A 18 -19.69 -60.70 -4.81
N ALA A 19 -19.57 -61.77 -4.02
CA ALA A 19 -20.02 -61.84 -2.65
C ALA A 19 -19.38 -60.72 -1.83
N VAL A 20 -20.23 -59.90 -1.21
CA VAL A 20 -19.82 -58.86 -0.26
C VAL A 20 -19.42 -59.57 1.04
N VAL A 21 -18.12 -59.82 1.20
CA VAL A 21 -17.54 -60.23 2.48
C VAL A 21 -17.31 -58.94 3.27
N TRP A 22 -18.08 -58.76 4.35
CA TRP A 22 -17.84 -57.73 5.35
C TRP A 22 -16.51 -58.01 6.05
N GLY A 23 -15.44 -57.42 5.55
CA GLY A 23 -14.20 -57.27 6.29
C GLY A 23 -14.40 -56.13 7.30
N ILE A 24 -14.45 -56.46 8.59
CA ILE A 24 -14.36 -55.48 9.66
C ILE A 24 -12.91 -55.01 9.67
N ALA A 25 -12.59 -54.00 8.86
CA ALA A 25 -11.36 -53.25 9.01
C ALA A 25 -11.50 -52.45 10.31
N ALA A 26 -10.96 -53.01 11.40
CA ALA A 26 -10.69 -52.25 12.60
C ALA A 26 -9.84 -51.06 12.18
N CYS A 27 -10.38 -49.84 12.31
CA CYS A 27 -9.59 -48.62 12.22
C CYS A 27 -8.59 -48.68 13.37
N SER A 28 -7.37 -49.15 13.11
CA SER A 28 -6.25 -48.88 13.99
C SER A 28 -6.01 -47.38 13.96
N GLU A 29 -6.28 -46.70 15.08
CA GLU A 29 -5.81 -45.34 15.31
C GLU A 29 -4.30 -45.28 15.01
N PRO A 30 -3.83 -44.34 14.19
CA PRO A 30 -2.41 -44.09 14.11
C PRO A 30 -1.93 -43.73 15.52
N ALA A 31 -0.88 -44.40 15.97
CA ALA A 31 -0.21 -44.07 17.22
C ALA A 31 0.07 -42.55 17.25
N PRO A 32 -0.08 -41.88 18.40
CA PRO A 32 0.25 -40.47 18.49
C PRO A 32 1.70 -40.31 18.09
N SER A 33 1.93 -39.72 16.91
CA SER A 33 3.25 -39.21 16.59
C SER A 33 3.53 -38.15 17.65
N ASP A 34 4.65 -38.29 18.37
CA ASP A 34 5.24 -37.23 19.19
C ASP A 34 5.55 -36.02 18.28
N GLN A 35 4.50 -35.28 17.93
CA GLN A 35 4.59 -33.92 17.47
C GLN A 35 4.93 -33.16 18.74
N ALA A 36 6.20 -32.82 18.90
CA ALA A 36 6.59 -31.80 19.84
C ALA A 36 5.69 -30.60 19.56
N GLU A 37 4.73 -30.34 20.46
CA GLU A 37 3.90 -29.15 20.45
C GLU A 37 4.87 -27.98 20.36
N ASP A 38 4.84 -27.29 19.22
CA ASP A 38 5.56 -26.04 19.03
C ASP A 38 5.06 -25.08 20.12
N THR A 39 5.83 -24.98 21.21
CA THR A 39 5.43 -24.27 22.44
C THR A 39 5.59 -22.76 22.26
N THR A 40 5.69 -22.29 21.01
CA THR A 40 5.75 -20.89 20.70
C THR A 40 4.39 -20.27 21.02
N PRO A 41 4.30 -19.33 22.00
CA PRO A 41 3.04 -18.69 22.35
C PRO A 41 2.41 -18.05 21.12
N GLN A 42 1.17 -18.42 20.79
CA GLN A 42 0.41 -17.76 19.74
C GLN A 42 0.14 -16.30 20.15
N PRO A 43 0.38 -15.31 19.27
CA PRO A 43 0.12 -13.91 19.58
C PRO A 43 -1.37 -13.69 19.88
N GLY A 44 -1.67 -12.86 20.87
CA GLY A 44 -3.05 -12.47 21.16
C GLY A 44 -3.64 -11.64 20.01
N VAL A 45 -4.98 -11.56 19.93
CA VAL A 45 -5.66 -10.75 18.89
C VAL A 45 -5.16 -9.31 18.86
N SER A 46 -4.91 -8.71 20.03
CA SER A 46 -4.33 -7.37 20.15
C SER A 46 -2.94 -7.24 19.53
N ASP A 47 -2.10 -8.27 19.66
CA ASP A 47 -0.75 -8.29 19.09
C ASP A 47 -0.79 -8.39 17.58
N VAL A 48 -1.73 -9.17 17.02
CA VAL A 48 -1.96 -9.26 15.58
C VAL A 48 -2.48 -7.93 15.02
N VAL A 49 -3.37 -7.25 15.73
CA VAL A 49 -3.90 -5.94 15.34
C VAL A 49 -2.79 -4.88 15.37
N LEU A 50 -1.96 -4.86 16.42
CA LEU A 50 -0.80 -3.97 16.49
C LEU A 50 0.19 -4.26 15.36
N ALA A 51 0.55 -5.52 15.12
CA ALA A 51 1.45 -5.91 14.04
C ALA A 51 0.90 -5.44 12.68
N SER A 52 -0.40 -5.61 12.45
CA SER A 52 -1.08 -5.15 11.22
C SER A 52 -1.07 -3.63 11.08
N ALA A 53 -1.19 -2.88 12.18
CA ALA A 53 -1.10 -1.43 12.19
C ALA A 53 0.31 -0.92 11.82
N MET A 54 1.35 -1.70 12.12
CA MET A 54 2.75 -1.35 11.85
C MET A 54 3.24 -1.72 10.44
N VAL A 55 2.46 -2.47 9.66
CA VAL A 55 2.84 -2.82 8.28
C VAL A 55 2.79 -1.59 7.38
N GLY A 56 3.91 -1.35 6.68
CA GLY A 56 4.04 -0.32 5.67
C GLY A 56 3.90 1.09 6.25
N LEU A 57 4.62 1.39 7.33
CA LEU A 57 4.72 2.77 7.80
C LEU A 57 5.81 3.49 6.99
N PRO A 58 5.51 4.64 6.35
CA PRO A 58 6.51 5.42 5.65
C PRO A 58 7.49 6.04 6.64
N ALA A 59 8.69 6.41 6.15
CA ALA A 59 9.51 7.37 6.86
C ALA A 59 8.71 8.68 7.00
N GLY A 60 8.47 9.10 8.24
CA GLY A 60 7.71 10.32 8.52
C GLY A 60 8.57 11.58 8.38
N THR A 61 7.89 12.71 8.31
CA THR A 61 8.45 14.06 8.33
C THR A 61 8.66 14.51 9.77
N ALA A 62 9.81 15.14 10.05
CA ALA A 62 10.03 15.74 11.36
C ALA A 62 9.09 16.94 11.54
N PRO A 63 8.59 17.22 12.76
CA PRO A 63 7.64 18.31 12.97
C PRO A 63 8.13 19.69 12.49
N ALA A 64 9.44 19.94 12.59
CA ALA A 64 10.06 21.19 12.13
C ALA A 64 10.09 21.35 10.60
N ASP A 65 9.96 20.24 9.86
CA ASP A 65 9.96 20.21 8.39
C ASP A 65 8.53 20.27 7.81
N LEU A 66 7.51 20.39 8.68
CA LEU A 66 6.13 20.58 8.24
C LEU A 66 5.91 22.02 7.75
N PRO A 67 5.04 22.23 6.75
CA PRO A 67 4.59 23.58 6.37
C PRO A 67 3.97 24.31 7.56
N ASP A 68 4.33 25.57 7.79
CA ASP A 68 3.84 26.35 8.95
C ASP A 68 3.88 25.56 10.27
N PRO A 69 5.07 25.12 10.73
CA PRO A 69 5.20 24.10 11.77
C PRO A 69 4.65 24.52 13.13
N GLU A 70 4.49 25.83 13.36
CA GLU A 70 3.90 26.41 14.59
C GLU A 70 2.38 26.59 14.49
N SER A 71 1.77 26.30 13.34
CA SER A 71 0.32 26.39 13.18
C SER A 71 -0.41 25.38 14.08
N GLU A 72 -1.66 25.71 14.42
CA GLU A 72 -2.54 24.79 15.16
C GLU A 72 -2.67 23.44 14.42
N GLY A 73 -2.77 23.49 13.08
CA GLY A 73 -2.81 22.34 12.19
C GLY A 73 -1.58 21.43 12.24
N ALA A 74 -0.38 22.01 12.16
CA ALA A 74 0.87 21.26 12.24
C ALA A 74 1.08 20.65 13.63
N THR A 75 0.74 21.41 14.68
CA THR A 75 0.83 20.96 16.07
C THR A 75 -0.10 19.77 16.32
N ILE A 76 -1.35 19.86 15.85
CA ILE A 76 -2.33 18.79 16.07
C ILE A 76 -2.03 17.55 15.22
N LEU A 77 -1.56 17.73 13.97
CA LEU A 77 -1.10 16.61 13.14
C LEU A 77 0.06 15.88 13.83
N THR A 78 1.04 16.61 14.36
CA THR A 78 2.18 16.03 15.08
C THR A 78 1.72 15.26 16.33
N LYS A 79 0.83 15.86 17.14
CA LYS A 79 0.28 15.26 18.36
C LYS A 79 -0.34 13.88 18.12
N TYR A 80 -1.04 13.70 16.99
CA TYR A 80 -1.78 12.47 16.71
C TYR A 80 -1.04 11.50 15.77
N CYS A 81 -0.14 11.98 14.93
CA CYS A 81 0.48 11.18 13.87
C CYS A 81 1.98 10.97 14.03
N ALA A 82 2.70 11.78 14.81
CA ALA A 82 4.17 11.68 14.95
C ALA A 82 4.64 10.92 16.20
N THR A 83 3.85 10.96 17.27
CA THR A 83 4.28 10.56 18.61
C THR A 83 3.97 9.10 18.95
N ALA A 84 3.10 8.44 18.18
CA ALA A 84 2.58 7.13 18.56
C ALA A 84 3.22 5.94 17.81
N CYS A 85 3.67 6.14 16.56
CA CYS A 85 4.07 5.00 15.71
C CYS A 85 5.21 5.31 14.73
N HIS A 86 5.19 6.47 14.08
CA HIS A 86 6.15 6.91 13.06
C HIS A 86 6.18 8.46 13.03
N GLY A 87 7.07 9.09 12.26
CA GLY A 87 7.03 10.57 12.11
C GLY A 87 5.77 11.07 11.39
N ALA A 88 5.45 12.35 11.48
CA ALA A 88 4.22 12.89 10.88
C ALA A 88 4.15 12.64 9.36
N PRO A 89 2.97 12.37 8.78
CA PRO A 89 2.86 12.35 7.32
C PRO A 89 3.12 13.76 6.77
N SER A 90 3.88 13.86 5.68
CA SER A 90 4.00 15.13 4.94
C SER A 90 2.66 15.46 4.29
N PRO A 91 2.09 16.67 4.47
CA PRO A 91 0.91 17.11 3.72
C PRO A 91 1.11 17.07 2.20
N GLY A 92 2.33 17.26 1.71
CA GLY A 92 2.68 17.16 0.29
C GLY A 92 2.76 15.72 -0.25
N ALA A 93 2.48 14.69 0.55
CA ALA A 93 2.56 13.29 0.10
C ALA A 93 1.35 12.86 -0.75
N HIS A 94 0.21 13.55 -0.63
CA HIS A 94 -1.04 13.22 -1.30
C HIS A 94 -1.74 14.50 -1.77
N SER A 95 -2.55 14.40 -2.82
CA SER A 95 -3.36 15.52 -3.29
C SER A 95 -4.51 15.83 -2.32
N ALA A 96 -5.09 17.01 -2.46
CA ALA A 96 -6.24 17.42 -1.66
C ALA A 96 -7.44 16.46 -1.81
N THR A 97 -7.58 15.84 -2.99
CA THR A 97 -8.65 14.87 -3.27
C THR A 97 -8.38 13.49 -2.65
N ASP A 98 -7.10 13.13 -2.46
CA ASP A 98 -6.68 11.85 -1.86
C ASP A 98 -6.75 11.87 -0.31
N TRP A 99 -6.44 13.01 0.32
CA TRP A 99 -6.29 13.13 1.78
C TRP A 99 -7.48 12.61 2.61
N PRO A 100 -8.75 12.87 2.26
CA PRO A 100 -9.88 12.34 3.03
C PRO A 100 -9.87 10.81 3.17
N VAL A 101 -9.46 10.10 2.11
CA VAL A 101 -9.37 8.63 2.12
C VAL A 101 -8.18 8.16 2.96
N VAL A 102 -7.03 8.83 2.84
CA VAL A 102 -5.81 8.52 3.59
C VAL A 102 -6.06 8.66 5.09
N LEU A 103 -6.61 9.80 5.51
CA LEU A 103 -6.91 10.04 6.93
C LEU A 103 -7.93 9.04 7.46
N ARG A 104 -8.96 8.68 6.68
CA ARG A 104 -9.92 7.63 7.05
C ARG A 104 -9.26 6.29 7.36
N ARG A 105 -8.28 5.88 6.55
CA ARG A 105 -7.53 4.65 6.79
C ARG A 105 -6.69 4.74 8.07
N MET A 106 -6.12 5.91 8.37
CA MET A 106 -5.33 6.12 9.58
C MET A 106 -6.18 6.13 10.84
N TRP A 107 -7.35 6.77 10.83
CA TRP A 107 -8.28 6.73 11.97
C TRP A 107 -8.73 5.29 12.26
N LEU A 108 -9.11 4.52 11.23
CA LEU A 108 -9.48 3.11 11.43
C LEU A 108 -8.32 2.27 12.01
N ARG A 109 -7.09 2.58 11.61
CA ARG A 109 -5.89 1.89 12.11
C ARG A 109 -5.62 2.22 13.58
N THR A 110 -5.81 3.46 14.03
CA THR A 110 -5.56 3.85 15.42
C THR A 110 -6.74 3.54 16.35
N GLU A 111 -7.99 3.73 15.89
CA GLU A 111 -9.20 3.38 16.65
C GLU A 111 -9.35 1.88 16.90
N GLY A 112 -8.77 1.04 16.02
CA GLY A 112 -8.76 -0.41 16.20
C GLY A 112 -7.76 -0.90 17.25
N LEU A 113 -6.86 -0.05 17.74
CA LEU A 113 -5.87 -0.43 18.74
C LEU A 113 -6.49 -0.49 20.14
N SER A 114 -6.01 -1.44 20.95
CA SER A 114 -6.33 -1.46 22.38
C SER A 114 -5.87 -0.17 23.05
N THR A 115 -6.68 0.37 23.96
CA THR A 115 -6.33 1.54 24.77
C THR A 115 -5.09 1.32 25.62
N THR A 116 -4.69 0.06 25.88
CA THR A 116 -3.44 -0.30 26.56
C THR A 116 -2.20 0.23 25.85
N TYR A 117 -2.26 0.43 24.53
CA TYR A 117 -1.13 0.97 23.76
C TYR A 117 -1.00 2.50 23.86
N GLY A 118 -1.95 3.18 24.52
CA GLY A 118 -1.85 4.63 24.79
C GLY A 118 -1.84 5.52 23.54
N VAL A 119 -2.28 5.01 22.39
CA VAL A 119 -2.33 5.78 21.14
C VAL A 119 -3.51 6.75 21.20
N PRO A 120 -3.27 8.08 21.14
CA PRO A 120 -4.34 9.05 21.23
C PRO A 120 -5.18 9.08 19.94
N VAL A 121 -6.49 9.29 20.07
CA VAL A 121 -7.44 9.38 18.95
C VAL A 121 -8.05 10.79 18.94
N PRO A 122 -8.01 11.53 17.82
CA PRO A 122 -8.57 12.87 17.75
C PRO A 122 -10.10 12.85 17.81
N ASP A 123 -10.66 13.85 18.49
CA ASP A 123 -12.11 14.09 18.46
C ASP A 123 -12.57 14.68 17.11
N VAL A 124 -13.87 14.94 16.95
CA VAL A 124 -14.44 15.46 15.70
C VAL A 124 -13.85 16.82 15.32
N ARG A 125 -13.67 17.73 16.27
CA ARG A 125 -13.13 19.06 16.03
C ARG A 125 -11.67 18.97 15.60
N GLU A 126 -10.89 18.16 16.31
CA GLU A 126 -9.48 17.94 16.03
C GLU A 126 -9.26 17.29 14.66
N ARG A 127 -10.12 16.34 14.25
CA ARG A 127 -10.09 15.77 12.89
C ARG A 127 -10.30 16.82 11.81
N VAL A 128 -11.21 17.78 12.03
CA VAL A 128 -11.45 18.88 11.08
C VAL A 128 -10.22 19.78 10.98
N LEU A 129 -9.55 20.08 12.09
CA LEU A 129 -8.30 20.86 12.08
C LEU A 129 -7.19 20.14 11.30
N ILE A 130 -7.00 18.83 11.56
CA ILE A 130 -6.05 17.99 10.81
C ILE A 130 -6.38 18.00 9.32
N LEU A 131 -7.66 17.78 8.97
CA LEU A 131 -8.10 17.74 7.58
C LEU A 131 -7.82 19.07 6.87
N ASN A 132 -8.25 20.19 7.45
CA ASN A 132 -8.03 21.51 6.85
C ASN A 132 -6.55 21.79 6.63
N TYR A 133 -5.70 21.41 7.59
CA TYR A 133 -4.26 21.60 7.48
C TYR A 133 -3.64 20.77 6.36
N VAL A 134 -3.97 19.48 6.24
CA VAL A 134 -3.40 18.64 5.16
C VAL A 134 -3.94 19.02 3.79
N LEU A 135 -5.20 19.49 3.70
CA LEU A 135 -5.78 19.97 2.44
C LEU A 135 -5.12 21.28 1.97
N GLY A 136 -4.88 22.21 2.90
CA GLY A 136 -4.24 23.50 2.59
C GLY A 136 -2.78 23.37 2.18
N ASN A 137 -2.13 22.27 2.55
CA ASN A 137 -0.72 21.99 2.28
C ASN A 137 -0.52 20.75 1.40
N ALA A 138 -1.58 20.34 0.68
CA ALA A 138 -1.58 19.13 -0.12
C ALA A 138 -0.61 19.20 -1.32
N LEU A 139 -0.29 18.04 -1.88
CA LEU A 139 0.45 17.92 -3.13
C LEU A 139 -0.22 18.73 -4.25
N GLU A 140 0.57 19.53 -4.96
CA GLU A 140 0.11 20.19 -6.17
C GLU A 140 0.04 19.16 -7.31
N VAL A 141 -1.15 19.03 -7.90
CA VAL A 141 -1.43 18.10 -9.00
C VAL A 141 -1.48 18.83 -10.32
N SER A 142 -1.03 18.16 -11.38
CA SER A 142 -0.99 18.78 -12.70
C SER A 142 -2.41 18.93 -13.27
N ASN A 143 -2.89 20.17 -13.33
CA ASN A 143 -4.21 20.53 -13.87
C ASN A 143 -4.20 20.87 -15.37
N THR A 144 -3.04 20.77 -16.01
CA THR A 144 -2.86 21.10 -17.43
C THR A 144 -2.19 19.96 -18.19
N ALA A 145 -2.34 19.96 -19.51
CA ALA A 145 -1.72 18.94 -20.34
C ALA A 145 -0.19 19.00 -20.19
N LEU A 146 0.39 17.88 -19.75
CA LEU A 146 1.83 17.73 -19.58
C LEU A 146 2.57 17.91 -20.92
N PRO A 147 3.69 18.67 -20.96
CA PRO A 147 4.47 18.88 -22.17
C PRO A 147 4.88 17.56 -22.82
N ALA A 148 4.65 17.43 -24.13
CA ALA A 148 4.98 16.24 -24.92
C ALA A 148 6.50 16.16 -25.16
N ARG A 149 7.22 15.61 -24.19
CA ARG A 149 8.68 15.39 -24.23
C ARG A 149 9.01 13.92 -23.91
N PRO A 150 10.21 13.44 -24.29
CA PRO A 150 10.68 12.11 -23.87
C PRO A 150 10.56 11.93 -22.36
N GLY A 151 10.15 10.75 -21.90
CA GLY A 151 9.90 10.44 -20.49
C GLY A 151 8.52 10.82 -19.95
N ARG A 152 7.68 11.60 -20.67
CA ARG A 152 6.32 11.96 -20.20
C ARG A 152 5.46 10.75 -19.85
N GLU A 153 5.40 9.77 -20.75
CA GLU A 153 4.55 8.58 -20.58
C GLU A 153 5.05 7.69 -19.46
N LEU A 154 6.38 7.55 -19.34
CA LEU A 154 7.00 6.82 -18.26
C LEU A 154 6.75 7.49 -16.90
N PHE A 155 6.89 8.81 -16.81
CA PHE A 155 6.54 9.58 -15.62
C PHE A 155 5.07 9.39 -15.25
N THR A 156 4.17 9.60 -16.22
CA THR A 156 2.71 9.49 -16.00
C THR A 156 2.36 8.09 -15.48
N SER A 157 2.74 7.05 -16.22
CA SER A 157 2.40 5.67 -15.89
C SER A 157 3.08 5.13 -14.62
N THR A 158 4.23 5.69 -14.22
CA THR A 158 4.95 5.28 -13.01
C THR A 158 4.40 6.00 -11.77
N CYS A 159 4.27 7.33 -11.85
CA CYS A 159 3.98 8.17 -10.70
C CYS A 159 2.48 8.25 -10.37
N SER A 160 1.58 8.00 -11.33
CA SER A 160 0.12 7.95 -11.07
C SER A 160 -0.35 6.61 -10.48
N ARG A 161 0.55 5.69 -10.12
CA ARG A 161 0.17 4.35 -9.63
C ARG A 161 -0.35 4.34 -8.20
N CYS A 162 -0.02 5.36 -7.41
CA CYS A 162 -0.24 5.35 -5.96
C CYS A 162 -1.08 6.53 -5.46
N HIS A 163 -0.86 7.71 -6.03
CA HIS A 163 -1.57 8.95 -5.74
C HIS A 163 -1.74 9.73 -7.05
N GLU A 164 -2.48 10.82 -6.99
CA GLU A 164 -2.66 11.71 -8.15
C GLU A 164 -1.32 12.26 -8.67
N LEU A 165 -1.22 12.52 -9.98
CA LEU A 165 0.05 12.83 -10.61
C LEU A 165 0.55 14.23 -10.21
N PRO A 166 1.77 14.35 -9.63
CA PRO A 166 2.30 15.63 -9.18
C PRO A 166 2.55 16.58 -10.36
N ASP A 167 2.32 17.88 -10.17
CA ASP A 167 2.74 18.88 -11.14
C ASP A 167 4.27 18.98 -11.21
N PRO A 168 4.91 18.77 -12.38
CA PRO A 168 6.36 18.92 -12.52
C PRO A 168 6.90 20.33 -12.24
N ARG A 169 6.05 21.35 -12.08
CA ARG A 169 6.44 22.74 -11.82
C ARG A 169 6.54 23.09 -10.33
N GLN A 170 6.05 22.22 -9.44
CA GLN A 170 6.05 22.48 -7.99
C GLN A 170 7.46 22.41 -7.36
N HIS A 171 8.45 21.92 -8.11
CA HIS A 171 9.85 21.87 -7.70
C HIS A 171 10.75 22.45 -8.79
N THR A 172 11.93 22.92 -8.37
CA THR A 172 12.94 23.37 -9.33
C THR A 172 13.56 22.17 -10.03
N ALA A 173 14.20 22.42 -11.18
CA ALA A 173 14.91 21.37 -11.90
C ALA A 173 15.94 20.64 -11.00
N ASN A 174 16.67 21.36 -10.16
CA ASN A 174 17.72 20.78 -9.34
C ASN A 174 17.17 19.90 -8.20
N ASP A 175 15.91 20.08 -7.82
CA ASP A 175 15.30 19.33 -6.71
C ASP A 175 14.77 17.96 -7.14
N TRP A 176 14.42 17.79 -8.41
CA TRP A 176 13.71 16.60 -8.90
C TRP A 176 14.47 15.30 -8.69
N ALA A 177 15.80 15.31 -8.84
CA ALA A 177 16.60 14.12 -8.57
C ALA A 177 16.39 13.61 -7.14
N ALA A 178 16.44 14.51 -6.15
CA ALA A 178 16.22 14.14 -4.75
C ALA A 178 14.79 13.65 -4.50
N VAL A 179 13.80 14.32 -5.08
CA VAL A 179 12.37 13.95 -4.95
C VAL A 179 12.11 12.54 -5.49
N VAL A 180 12.57 12.24 -6.71
CA VAL A 180 12.36 10.93 -7.34
C VAL A 180 13.11 9.83 -6.59
N ILE A 181 14.31 10.10 -6.07
CA ILE A 181 15.07 9.14 -5.26
C ILE A 181 14.33 8.79 -3.98
N ARG A 182 13.80 9.78 -3.24
CA ARG A 182 12.97 9.52 -2.05
C ARG A 182 11.73 8.72 -2.40
N MET A 183 11.03 9.08 -3.47
CA MET A 183 9.82 8.35 -3.89
C MET A 183 10.12 6.90 -4.22
N ARG A 184 11.22 6.63 -4.94
CA ARG A 184 11.68 5.27 -5.21
C ARG A 184 11.95 4.48 -3.93
N GLN A 185 12.58 5.09 -2.92
CA GLN A 185 12.80 4.45 -1.63
C GLN A 185 11.46 4.11 -0.95
N HIS A 186 10.48 5.02 -0.99
CA HIS A 186 9.13 4.75 -0.50
C HIS A 186 8.46 3.58 -1.24
N MET A 187 8.60 3.49 -2.57
CA MET A 187 8.08 2.35 -3.34
C MET A 187 8.69 1.02 -2.88
N VAL A 188 9.99 0.97 -2.59
CA VAL A 188 10.64 -0.24 -2.06
C VAL A 188 10.13 -0.58 -0.65
N GLN A 189 9.97 0.43 0.21
CA GLN A 189 9.51 0.26 1.59
C GLN A 189 8.05 -0.18 1.67
N MET A 190 7.19 0.35 0.80
CA MET A 190 5.74 0.13 0.85
C MET A 190 5.27 -1.01 -0.05
N LEU A 191 5.84 -1.11 -1.25
CA LEU A 191 5.36 -2.02 -2.30
C LEU A 191 6.34 -3.16 -2.59
N ARG A 192 7.56 -3.12 -2.03
CA ARG A 192 8.66 -4.05 -2.38
C ARG A 192 8.96 -4.07 -3.89
N GLN A 193 8.71 -2.94 -4.55
CA GLN A 193 8.91 -2.75 -5.99
C GLN A 193 9.67 -1.45 -6.26
N SER A 194 10.41 -1.40 -7.35
CA SER A 194 11.12 -0.21 -7.83
C SER A 194 11.22 -0.23 -9.35
N PRO A 195 11.07 0.91 -10.04
CA PRO A 195 11.51 1.04 -11.42
C PRO A 195 13.03 0.77 -11.53
N PRO A 196 13.52 0.27 -12.68
CA PRO A 196 14.94 0.14 -12.94
C PRO A 196 15.62 1.52 -13.00
N GLN A 197 16.93 1.56 -12.74
CA GLN A 197 17.71 2.82 -12.67
C GLN A 197 17.59 3.67 -13.95
N SER A 198 17.54 3.03 -15.13
CA SER A 198 17.39 3.74 -16.40
C SER A 198 16.06 4.51 -16.50
N GLN A 199 14.96 3.89 -16.05
CA GLN A 199 13.65 4.54 -16.01
C GLN A 199 13.62 5.69 -15.01
N VAL A 200 14.26 5.51 -13.84
CA VAL A 200 14.41 6.58 -12.85
C VAL A 200 15.10 7.80 -13.45
N GLN A 201 16.19 7.58 -14.18
CA GLN A 201 16.93 8.66 -14.83
C GLN A 201 16.10 9.38 -15.90
N GLU A 202 15.34 8.63 -16.71
CA GLU A 202 14.47 9.21 -17.73
C GLU A 202 13.35 10.07 -17.12
N ILE A 203 12.76 9.63 -16.02
CA ILE A 203 11.76 10.42 -15.26
C ILE A 203 12.39 11.72 -14.74
N ILE A 204 13.58 11.66 -14.13
CA ILE A 204 14.29 12.84 -13.62
C ILE A 204 14.54 13.84 -14.75
N LEU A 205 15.06 13.36 -15.89
CA LEU A 205 15.34 14.21 -17.05
C LEU A 205 14.07 14.88 -17.59
N TYR A 206 12.95 14.16 -17.63
CA TYR A 206 11.66 14.73 -18.04
C TYR A 206 11.24 15.87 -17.11
N LEU A 207 11.23 15.62 -15.80
CA LEU A 207 10.81 16.58 -14.78
C LEU A 207 11.69 17.84 -14.81
N GLU A 208 13.01 17.67 -14.85
CA GLU A 208 13.96 18.78 -14.99
C GLU A 208 13.69 19.66 -16.21
N GLN A 209 13.45 19.05 -17.37
CA GLN A 209 13.20 19.79 -18.61
C GLN A 209 11.88 20.57 -18.55
N VAL A 210 10.85 20.00 -17.94
CA VAL A 210 9.56 20.68 -17.79
C VAL A 210 9.68 21.87 -16.84
N SER A 211 10.36 21.72 -15.71
CA SER A 211 10.53 22.84 -14.76
C SER A 211 11.37 23.98 -15.31
N ARG A 212 12.45 23.68 -16.08
CA ARG A 212 13.26 24.72 -16.74
C ARG A 212 12.49 25.48 -17.83
N GLY A 213 11.52 24.84 -18.48
CA GLY A 213 10.71 25.45 -19.54
C GLY A 213 9.49 26.24 -19.04
N ALA A 214 9.26 26.28 -17.72
CA ALA A 214 8.19 27.03 -17.08
C ALA A 214 8.67 28.34 -16.41
N SER A 215 9.98 28.63 -16.53
CA SER A 215 10.63 29.85 -16.03
C SER A 215 10.57 31.00 -17.03
#